data_AF-A0A927SGW2-F1
#
_entry.id   AF-A0A927SGW2-F1
#
_cell.length_a   1.000
_cell.length_b   1.000
_cell.length_c   1.000
_cell.angle_alpha   90.00
_cell.angle_beta   90.00
_cell.angle_gamma   90.00
#
_symmetry.space_group_name_H-M   'P 1'
#
loop_
_entity.id
_entity.type
_entity.pdbx_description
1 polymer ?
#
loop_
_entity_poly.entity_id
_entity_poly.type
_entity_poly.pdbx_seq_one_letter_code
_entity_poly.pdbx_strand_id
1 'polypeptide(L)'
;MKRLEQLPEITEKALGGLTAGQHLKLRIEKAAMKPQPQRRRVSAWVPALSCALVLTIALGIGIPALNAPPPENLITTQAAGQSGVNNEIALLDLNRNNVNIRQRIADAGENSLWASGDSGNFPLIGVNGKYYRMLTVPQSVSGSLLGKSLGSVAEFTTEPALSGTDVILSNAASYGSTVYAINGMGGTLVAAEVNGTTRVFQRVSFNGSAIRGSEDLSDTLQIAGHIVSMELTGTGSVTDSAACEALFATLADCASYESSGSLSGKQTLLITLDNGLAVQLNVKNDKLSACGTWSCPEFFEEFEAAVN
;
A
#
# COMPACT_ATOMS: atom_id res chain seq x y z
N MET A 1 44.34 -48.18 -13.83
CA MET A 1 43.07 -48.27 -14.58
C MET A 1 41.93 -48.69 -13.66
N LYS A 2 41.40 -47.78 -12.83
CA LYS A 2 40.30 -48.06 -11.87
C LYS A 2 39.23 -46.95 -11.82
N ARG A 3 39.16 -46.09 -12.83
CA ARG A 3 38.28 -44.88 -12.82
C ARG A 3 37.21 -44.82 -13.90
N LEU A 4 37.11 -45.82 -14.78
CA LEU A 4 36.15 -45.81 -15.89
C LEU A 4 34.94 -46.72 -15.66
N GLU A 5 34.99 -47.65 -14.71
CA GLU A 5 33.87 -48.55 -14.40
C GLU A 5 32.85 -47.95 -13.41
N GLN A 6 33.16 -46.81 -12.79
CA GLN A 6 32.30 -46.17 -11.76
C GLN A 6 31.41 -45.03 -12.29
N LEU A 7 31.48 -44.74 -13.59
CA LEU A 7 30.66 -43.68 -14.21
C LEU A 7 29.15 -43.92 -14.11
N PRO A 8 28.61 -45.14 -14.29
CA PRO A 8 27.15 -45.37 -14.22
C PRO A 8 26.58 -45.07 -12.82
N GLU A 9 27.33 -45.47 -11.79
CA GLU A 9 26.93 -45.35 -10.38
C GLU A 9 26.93 -43.90 -9.89
N ILE A 10 27.80 -43.05 -10.48
CA ILE A 10 27.85 -41.62 -10.19
C ILE A 10 26.72 -40.86 -10.91
N THR A 11 26.34 -41.26 -12.13
CA THR A 11 25.19 -40.66 -12.83
C THR A 11 23.85 -40.98 -12.18
N GLU A 12 23.69 -42.17 -11.59
CA GLU A 12 22.44 -42.57 -10.92
C GLU A 12 22.25 -41.84 -9.58
N LYS A 13 23.36 -41.56 -8.88
CA LYS A 13 23.36 -40.80 -7.61
C LYS A 13 23.20 -39.29 -7.80
N ALA A 14 23.59 -38.74 -8.95
CA ALA A 14 23.45 -37.31 -9.27
C ALA A 14 22.08 -36.93 -9.87
N LEU A 15 21.35 -37.86 -10.49
CA LEU A 15 20.02 -37.62 -11.07
C LEU A 15 18.84 -38.17 -10.25
N GLY A 16 19.09 -38.70 -9.04
CA GLY A 16 18.04 -39.00 -8.07
C GLY A 16 16.90 -39.88 -8.60
N GLY A 17 17.19 -40.84 -9.49
CA GLY A 17 16.19 -41.79 -10.00
C GLY A 17 15.01 -41.16 -10.75
N LEU A 18 15.13 -39.94 -11.28
CA LEU A 18 14.09 -39.30 -12.09
C LEU A 18 14.02 -39.91 -13.50
N THR A 19 13.49 -41.13 -13.60
CA THR A 19 12.94 -41.61 -14.86
C THR A 19 11.66 -40.86 -15.16
N ALA A 20 11.49 -40.35 -16.38
CA ALA A 20 10.27 -39.70 -16.83
C ALA A 20 9.08 -40.67 -16.72
N GLY A 21 8.41 -40.67 -15.57
CA GLY A 21 7.39 -41.65 -15.24
C GLY A 21 6.28 -41.68 -16.28
N GLN A 22 5.73 -42.87 -16.55
CA GLN A 22 4.61 -43.08 -17.47
C GLN A 22 3.42 -42.14 -17.22
N HIS A 23 3.28 -41.64 -15.98
CA HIS A 23 2.31 -40.63 -15.60
C HIS A 23 2.49 -39.28 -16.33
N LEU A 24 3.72 -38.83 -16.58
CA LEU A 24 4.01 -37.61 -17.33
C LEU A 24 3.65 -37.79 -18.82
N LYS A 25 3.99 -38.96 -19.39
CA LYS A 25 3.62 -39.32 -20.76
C LYS A 25 2.11 -39.33 -20.96
N LEU A 26 1.36 -39.95 -20.04
CA LEU A 26 -0.11 -39.98 -20.08
C LEU A 26 -0.73 -38.59 -19.92
N ARG A 27 -0.09 -37.69 -19.18
CA ARG A 27 -0.55 -36.30 -19.01
C ARG A 27 -0.32 -35.48 -20.29
N ILE A 28 0.79 -35.71 -20.99
CA ILE A 28 1.10 -35.09 -22.28
C ILE A 28 0.15 -35.60 -23.37
N GLU A 29 -0.08 -36.91 -23.46
CA GLU A 29 -1.02 -37.48 -24.44
C GLU A 29 -2.47 -36.98 -24.20
N LYS A 30 -2.92 -36.89 -22.94
CA LYS A 30 -4.23 -36.30 -22.61
C LYS A 30 -4.30 -34.79 -22.88
N ALA A 31 -3.20 -34.06 -22.79
CA ALA A 31 -3.15 -32.64 -23.12
C ALA A 31 -3.17 -32.41 -24.65
N ALA A 32 -2.55 -33.29 -25.43
CA ALA A 32 -2.55 -33.24 -26.89
C ALA A 32 -3.90 -33.62 -27.53
N MET A 33 -4.72 -34.43 -26.83
CA MET A 33 -6.06 -34.82 -27.30
C MET A 33 -7.18 -33.81 -27.00
N LYS A 34 -6.91 -32.71 -26.29
CA LYS A 34 -7.93 -31.66 -26.08
C LYS A 34 -8.07 -30.81 -27.34
N PRO A 35 -9.25 -30.78 -28.00
CA PRO A 35 -9.48 -29.88 -29.12
C PRO A 35 -9.42 -28.43 -28.62
N GLN A 36 -8.51 -27.66 -29.21
CA GLN A 36 -8.33 -26.24 -28.90
C GLN A 36 -9.54 -25.44 -29.43
N PRO A 37 -10.19 -24.58 -28.63
CA PRO A 37 -11.33 -23.81 -29.10
C PRO A 37 -10.89 -22.83 -30.19
N GLN A 38 -11.48 -22.97 -31.38
CA GLN A 38 -11.27 -22.06 -32.50
C GLN A 38 -11.71 -20.64 -32.09
N ARG A 39 -10.75 -19.71 -32.02
CA ARG A 39 -11.03 -18.28 -31.87
C ARG A 39 -11.81 -17.80 -33.09
N ARG A 40 -13.13 -17.59 -32.93
CA ARG A 40 -13.95 -16.87 -33.92
C ARG A 40 -13.43 -15.43 -34.01
N ARG A 41 -12.96 -15.04 -35.21
CA ARG A 41 -12.69 -13.65 -35.56
C ARG A 41 -14.03 -12.92 -35.60
N VAL A 42 -14.25 -11.99 -34.67
CA VAL A 42 -15.39 -11.08 -34.73
C VAL A 42 -14.97 -9.87 -35.56
N SER A 43 -15.72 -9.62 -36.62
CA SER A 43 -15.51 -8.53 -37.58
C SER A 43 -15.56 -7.19 -36.87
N ALA A 44 -14.51 -6.39 -37.05
CA ALA A 44 -14.61 -4.94 -36.89
C ALA A 44 -15.71 -4.45 -37.84
N TRP A 45 -16.68 -3.68 -37.34
CA TRP A 45 -17.58 -2.74 -38.05
C TRP A 45 -18.84 -2.48 -37.21
N VAL A 46 -18.70 -1.86 -36.04
CA VAL A 46 -19.77 -1.06 -35.41
C VAL A 46 -19.09 -0.04 -34.48
N PRO A 47 -18.77 1.17 -34.98
CA PRO A 47 -19.34 2.33 -34.28
C PRO A 47 -19.58 3.50 -35.24
N ALA A 48 -20.82 3.68 -35.69
CA ALA A 48 -21.24 4.89 -36.40
C ALA A 48 -22.69 5.27 -36.07
N LEU A 49 -23.12 4.99 -34.83
CA LEU A 49 -24.51 5.20 -34.40
C LEU A 49 -24.63 5.72 -32.96
N SER A 50 -23.62 6.45 -32.46
CA SER A 50 -23.64 7.10 -31.13
C SER A 50 -23.58 8.64 -31.20
N CYS A 51 -23.33 9.24 -32.36
CA CYS A 51 -23.21 10.69 -32.50
C CYS A 51 -24.55 11.44 -32.72
N ALA A 52 -25.68 10.74 -32.80
CA ALA A 52 -27.00 11.38 -33.02
C ALA A 52 -27.80 11.62 -31.72
N LEU A 53 -27.37 11.08 -30.57
CA LEU A 53 -28.12 11.18 -29.30
C LEU A 53 -27.65 12.36 -28.41
N VAL A 54 -26.52 12.98 -28.72
CA VAL A 54 -25.95 14.08 -27.93
C VAL A 54 -26.55 15.45 -28.27
N LEU A 55 -27.18 15.60 -29.44
CA LEU A 55 -27.71 16.89 -29.91
C LEU A 55 -29.15 17.20 -29.44
N THR A 56 -29.85 16.23 -28.84
CA THR A 56 -31.23 16.42 -28.35
C THR A 56 -31.34 16.71 -26.84
N ILE A 57 -30.28 16.50 -26.06
CA ILE A 57 -30.25 16.81 -24.62
C ILE A 57 -29.81 18.27 -24.36
N ALA A 58 -29.04 18.87 -25.28
CA ALA A 58 -28.51 20.24 -25.13
C ALA A 58 -29.55 21.36 -25.27
N LEU A 59 -30.76 21.07 -25.76
CA LEU A 59 -31.86 22.05 -25.90
C LEU A 59 -32.92 21.96 -24.79
N GLY A 60 -32.81 21.00 -23.86
CA GLY A 60 -33.81 20.74 -22.82
C GLY A 60 -33.53 21.36 -21.44
N ILE A 61 -32.33 21.88 -21.19
CA ILE A 61 -31.91 22.36 -19.85
C ILE A 61 -31.73 23.89 -19.81
N GLY A 62 -31.87 24.59 -20.94
CA GLY A 62 -31.58 26.03 -21.06
C GLY A 62 -32.70 27.00 -20.67
N ILE A 63 -33.86 26.54 -20.18
CA ILE A 63 -35.06 27.40 -20.01
C ILE A 63 -35.42 27.84 -18.58
N PRO A 64 -34.89 27.29 -17.45
CA PRO A 64 -35.23 27.85 -16.13
C PRO A 64 -34.26 28.94 -15.64
N ALA A 65 -33.31 29.40 -16.45
CA ALA A 65 -32.31 30.41 -16.04
C ALA A 65 -32.75 31.87 -16.21
N LEU A 66 -33.99 32.14 -16.65
CA LEU A 66 -34.50 33.50 -16.90
C LEU A 66 -35.49 34.01 -15.84
N ASN A 67 -35.68 33.28 -14.73
CA ASN A 67 -36.63 33.66 -13.68
C ASN A 67 -36.07 33.49 -12.26
N ALA A 68 -34.80 33.84 -12.05
CA ALA A 68 -34.20 33.91 -10.72
C ALA A 68 -34.54 35.25 -10.02
N PRO A 69 -35.12 35.25 -8.80
CA PRO A 69 -35.24 36.45 -7.97
C PRO A 69 -33.85 36.93 -7.49
N PRO A 70 -33.71 38.22 -7.10
CA PRO A 70 -32.41 38.81 -6.75
C PRO A 70 -31.78 38.18 -5.49
N PRO A 71 -30.45 38.21 -5.35
CA PRO A 71 -29.75 37.56 -4.23
C PRO A 71 -30.08 38.23 -2.89
N GLU A 72 -30.47 37.40 -1.92
CA GLU A 72 -30.66 37.79 -0.52
C GLU A 72 -29.34 38.22 0.14
N ASN A 73 -29.46 39.17 1.07
CA ASN A 73 -28.36 39.85 1.75
C ASN A 73 -27.46 38.87 2.54
N LEU A 74 -26.17 38.85 2.21
CA LEU A 74 -25.11 38.05 2.86
C LEU A 74 -24.46 38.78 4.06
N ILE A 75 -25.26 39.44 4.90
CA ILE A 75 -24.79 39.94 6.20
C ILE A 75 -25.88 39.69 7.23
N THR A 76 -25.71 38.65 8.04
CA THR A 76 -26.51 38.44 9.24
C THR A 76 -25.84 39.19 10.38
N THR A 77 -26.48 40.25 10.89
CA THR A 77 -26.03 40.92 12.11
C THR A 77 -26.60 40.16 13.30
N GLN A 78 -25.72 39.51 14.07
CA GLN A 78 -26.10 38.83 15.30
C GLN A 78 -25.98 39.80 16.49
N ALA A 79 -27.05 39.98 17.25
CA ALA A 79 -27.03 40.75 18.49
C ALA A 79 -26.30 39.94 19.59
N ALA A 80 -25.53 40.64 20.43
CA ALA A 80 -24.73 40.00 21.49
C ALA A 80 -25.63 39.22 22.47
N GLY A 81 -25.34 37.92 22.66
CA GLY A 81 -25.95 37.07 23.70
C GLY A 81 -26.66 35.78 23.24
N GLN A 82 -26.63 35.41 21.95
CA GLN A 82 -27.22 34.15 21.47
C GLN A 82 -26.18 33.03 21.35
N SER A 83 -26.28 32.02 22.22
CA SER A 83 -25.41 30.83 22.23
C SER A 83 -25.91 29.79 21.23
N GLY A 84 -25.21 29.66 20.10
CA GLY A 84 -25.37 28.59 19.13
C GLY A 84 -24.05 28.38 18.38
N VAL A 85 -23.20 27.48 18.87
CA VAL A 85 -21.88 27.21 18.28
C VAL A 85 -22.05 26.24 17.10
N ASN A 86 -22.05 26.78 15.89
CA ASN A 86 -21.74 26.01 14.68
C ASN A 86 -20.30 26.35 14.28
N ASN A 87 -19.34 25.51 14.68
CA ASN A 87 -17.95 25.61 14.24
C ASN A 87 -17.82 25.07 12.81
N GLU A 88 -18.31 25.83 11.84
CA GLU A 88 -17.82 25.73 10.47
C GLU A 88 -16.67 26.73 10.33
N ILE A 89 -15.46 26.27 10.64
CA ILE A 89 -14.26 27.04 10.34
C ILE A 89 -14.17 27.09 8.81
N ALA A 90 -14.53 28.24 8.24
CA ALA A 90 -14.37 28.53 6.83
C ALA A 90 -12.88 28.35 6.46
N LEU A 91 -12.61 27.35 5.63
CA LEU A 91 -11.29 26.94 5.14
C LEU A 91 -10.61 27.97 4.21
N LEU A 92 -11.10 29.22 4.20
CA LEU A 92 -10.73 30.27 3.26
C LEU A 92 -9.73 31.31 3.81
N ASP A 93 -9.35 31.21 5.10
CA ASP A 93 -8.44 32.19 5.75
C ASP A 93 -7.05 31.62 6.08
N LEU A 94 -6.70 30.45 5.55
CA LEU A 94 -5.34 29.91 5.66
C LEU A 94 -4.52 30.34 4.43
N ASN A 95 -3.78 31.44 4.58
CA ASN A 95 -2.72 31.81 3.63
C ASN A 95 -1.65 30.70 3.61
N ARG A 96 -1.60 29.95 2.49
CA ARG A 96 -0.98 28.62 2.34
C ARG A 96 0.55 28.55 2.43
N ASN A 97 1.27 29.60 2.82
CA ASN A 97 2.73 29.57 2.70
C ASN A 97 3.52 29.43 4.00
N ASN A 98 2.98 29.71 5.20
CA ASN A 98 3.85 29.85 6.39
C ASN A 98 3.34 29.22 7.71
N VAL A 99 2.54 28.14 7.66
CA VAL A 99 2.09 27.49 8.91
C VAL A 99 2.92 26.24 9.21
N ASN A 100 4.06 26.44 9.87
CA ASN A 100 4.77 25.39 10.60
C ASN A 100 4.12 25.22 11.99
N ILE A 101 3.04 24.43 12.08
CA ILE A 101 2.54 23.97 13.39
C ILE A 101 3.32 22.71 13.75
N ARG A 102 4.47 22.90 14.38
CA ARG A 102 5.02 21.92 15.32
C ARG A 102 4.20 22.03 16.60
N GLN A 103 3.90 20.88 17.19
CA GLN A 103 3.22 20.67 18.46
C GLN A 103 1.70 20.45 18.41
N ARG A 104 1.34 19.19 18.17
CA ARG A 104 0.24 18.54 18.87
C ARG A 104 0.82 17.34 19.61
N ILE A 105 1.02 17.48 20.92
CA ILE A 105 1.12 16.31 21.80
C ILE A 105 -0.31 15.77 21.87
N ALA A 106 -0.63 14.86 20.95
CA ALA A 106 -1.88 14.11 20.94
C ALA A 106 -1.60 12.74 21.54
N ASP A 107 -2.51 12.25 22.39
CA ASP A 107 -2.46 10.91 22.96
C ASP A 107 -2.17 9.86 21.88
N ALA A 108 -1.31 8.89 22.22
CA ALA A 108 -0.68 7.92 21.31
C ALA A 108 -1.61 6.94 20.55
N GLY A 109 -2.92 7.22 20.50
CA GLY A 109 -3.93 6.51 19.70
C GLY A 109 -4.45 7.28 18.48
N GLU A 110 -4.27 8.60 18.40
CA GLU A 110 -4.87 9.45 17.35
C GLU A 110 -3.94 9.71 16.14
N ASN A 111 -2.66 9.34 16.23
CA ASN A 111 -1.64 9.60 15.19
C ASN A 111 -1.40 8.41 14.24
N SER A 112 -2.43 7.62 13.93
CA SER A 112 -2.29 6.52 12.98
C SER A 112 -2.32 7.03 11.53
N LEU A 113 -1.24 6.78 10.78
CA LEU A 113 -1.22 6.96 9.33
C LEU A 113 -2.20 6.02 8.60
N TRP A 114 -2.70 4.99 9.28
CA TRP A 114 -3.42 3.90 8.63
C TRP A 114 -4.91 4.20 8.60
N ALA A 115 -5.54 4.05 7.43
CA ALA A 115 -6.97 4.26 7.29
C ALA A 115 -7.74 3.27 8.16
N SER A 116 -8.77 3.77 8.83
CA SER A 116 -9.69 2.97 9.64
C SER A 116 -10.40 1.93 8.78
N GLY A 117 -10.68 0.78 9.37
CA GLY A 117 -11.50 -0.25 8.74
C GLY A 117 -12.97 -0.05 9.07
N ASP A 118 -13.83 -0.37 8.11
CA ASP A 118 -15.26 -0.48 8.34
C ASP A 118 -15.60 -1.95 8.60
N SER A 119 -16.52 -2.21 9.53
CA SER A 119 -17.03 -3.57 9.82
C SER A 119 -15.97 -4.64 10.14
N GLY A 120 -14.80 -4.23 10.64
CA GLY A 120 -13.69 -5.13 11.01
C GLY A 120 -12.69 -5.43 9.90
N ASN A 121 -12.88 -4.90 8.69
CA ASN A 121 -11.94 -5.06 7.58
C ASN A 121 -11.24 -3.73 7.26
N PHE A 122 -9.91 -3.76 7.23
CA PHE A 122 -9.11 -2.60 6.84
C PHE A 122 -9.11 -2.44 5.31
N PRO A 123 -9.04 -1.20 4.78
CA PRO A 123 -8.85 -0.97 3.35
C PRO A 123 -7.47 -1.48 2.93
N LEU A 124 -7.45 -2.51 2.09
CA LEU A 124 -6.31 -3.34 1.75
C LEU A 124 -6.25 -3.63 0.25
N ILE A 125 -5.03 -3.83 -0.23
CA ILE A 125 -4.72 -4.44 -1.53
C ILE A 125 -3.80 -5.63 -1.29
N GLY A 126 -4.16 -6.78 -1.82
CA GLY A 126 -3.29 -7.94 -1.90
C GLY A 126 -2.64 -8.01 -3.29
N VAL A 127 -1.31 -8.12 -3.35
CA VAL A 127 -0.54 -8.30 -4.58
C VAL A 127 0.32 -9.55 -4.41
N ASN A 128 -0.03 -10.64 -5.11
CA ASN A 128 0.71 -11.91 -5.09
C ASN A 128 0.98 -12.41 -3.64
N GLY A 129 -0.01 -12.25 -2.76
CA GLY A 129 0.01 -12.60 -1.34
C GLY A 129 0.83 -11.68 -0.42
N LYS A 130 1.33 -10.54 -0.93
CA LYS A 130 1.75 -9.40 -0.11
C LYS A 130 0.56 -8.49 0.12
N TYR A 131 0.31 -8.09 1.35
CA TYR A 131 -0.83 -7.23 1.68
C TYR A 131 -0.36 -5.82 2.02
N TYR A 132 -1.13 -4.83 1.57
CA TYR A 132 -0.84 -3.41 1.76
C TYR A 132 -2.07 -2.70 2.28
N ARG A 133 -1.95 -1.97 3.39
CA ARG A 133 -3.04 -1.20 4.02
C ARG A 133 -2.99 0.26 3.63
N MET A 134 -4.15 0.82 3.32
CA MET A 134 -4.27 2.20 2.85
C MET A 134 -3.86 3.20 3.91
N LEU A 135 -3.16 4.25 3.50
CA LEU A 135 -2.80 5.38 4.35
C LEU A 135 -3.86 6.49 4.29
N THR A 136 -4.00 7.22 5.40
CA THR A 136 -4.81 8.45 5.51
C THR A 136 -4.07 9.66 4.96
N VAL A 137 -2.73 9.67 5.03
CA VAL A 137 -1.90 10.77 4.55
C VAL A 137 -0.75 10.20 3.69
N PRO A 138 -0.51 10.76 2.49
CA PRO A 138 -1.29 11.79 1.82
C PRO A 138 -2.63 11.26 1.27
N GLN A 139 -3.62 12.14 1.12
CA GLN A 139 -4.93 11.79 0.54
C GLN A 139 -4.86 11.53 -0.97
N SER A 140 -3.80 12.00 -1.64
CA SER A 140 -3.52 11.78 -3.06
C SER A 140 -2.02 11.82 -3.32
N VAL A 141 -1.53 11.04 -4.28
CA VAL A 141 -0.15 11.13 -4.77
C VAL A 141 -0.08 11.53 -6.23
N SER A 142 0.96 12.28 -6.57
CA SER A 142 1.30 12.65 -7.95
C SER A 142 1.73 11.41 -8.75
N GLY A 143 1.39 11.39 -10.04
CA GLY A 143 1.86 10.38 -10.98
C GLY A 143 3.38 10.26 -11.08
N SER A 144 4.12 11.31 -10.72
CA SER A 144 5.59 11.31 -10.68
C SER A 144 6.20 10.38 -9.63
N LEU A 145 5.44 10.02 -8.59
CA LEU A 145 5.87 9.06 -7.56
C LEU A 145 5.61 7.61 -7.97
N LEU A 146 4.78 7.39 -9.00
CA LEU A 146 4.41 6.06 -9.46
C LEU A 146 5.56 5.43 -10.25
N GLY A 147 5.90 4.22 -9.86
CA GLY A 147 6.84 3.35 -10.55
C GLY A 147 6.12 2.36 -11.48
N LYS A 148 6.69 1.16 -11.57
CA LYS A 148 6.19 0.08 -12.43
C LYS A 148 4.76 -0.34 -12.05
N SER A 149 3.93 -0.59 -13.06
CA SER A 149 2.65 -1.29 -12.87
C SER A 149 2.87 -2.73 -12.40
N LEU A 150 2.23 -3.10 -11.30
CA LEU A 150 2.25 -4.44 -10.71
C LEU A 150 1.14 -5.33 -11.27
N GLY A 151 0.15 -4.73 -11.95
CA GLY A 151 -1.01 -5.39 -12.54
C GLY A 151 -2.30 -4.61 -12.24
N SER A 152 -3.44 -5.23 -12.53
CA SER A 152 -4.76 -4.68 -12.24
C SER A 152 -5.49 -5.53 -11.21
N VAL A 153 -6.33 -4.89 -10.40
CA VAL A 153 -7.21 -5.58 -9.45
C VAL A 153 -8.12 -6.53 -10.21
N ALA A 154 -7.94 -7.83 -9.96
CA ALA A 154 -8.69 -8.90 -10.60
C ALA A 154 -9.82 -9.43 -9.70
N GLU A 155 -9.79 -9.10 -8.41
CA GLU A 155 -10.83 -9.50 -7.46
C GLU A 155 -11.17 -8.33 -6.53
N PHE A 156 -12.45 -7.97 -6.47
CA PHE A 156 -12.96 -7.06 -5.45
C PHE A 156 -13.77 -7.87 -4.44
N THR A 157 -13.40 -7.79 -3.16
CA THR A 157 -14.01 -8.59 -2.08
C THR A 157 -14.18 -7.73 -0.85
N THR A 158 -15.23 -7.95 -0.07
CA THR A 158 -15.36 -7.31 1.25
C THR A 158 -14.63 -8.08 2.35
N GLU A 159 -14.21 -9.32 2.07
CA GLU A 159 -13.61 -10.25 3.04
C GLU A 159 -12.24 -10.74 2.56
N PRO A 160 -11.22 -9.87 2.49
CA PRO A 160 -9.91 -10.21 1.93
C PRO A 160 -9.18 -11.33 2.67
N ALA A 161 -9.57 -11.65 3.91
CA ALA A 161 -9.03 -12.76 4.69
C ALA A 161 -9.44 -14.15 4.15
N LEU A 162 -10.50 -14.24 3.34
CA LEU A 162 -10.98 -15.51 2.79
C LEU A 162 -10.58 -15.71 1.31
N SER A 163 -9.97 -14.69 0.70
CA SER A 163 -9.58 -14.72 -0.70
C SER A 163 -8.22 -15.40 -0.93
N GLY A 164 -8.02 -15.91 -2.15
CA GLY A 164 -6.77 -16.54 -2.57
C GLY A 164 -5.62 -15.55 -2.75
N THR A 165 -4.37 -16.04 -2.75
CA THR A 165 -3.17 -15.17 -2.83
C THR A 165 -2.60 -14.97 -4.24
N ASP A 166 -3.17 -15.65 -5.24
CA ASP A 166 -2.57 -15.76 -6.58
C ASP A 166 -3.00 -14.63 -7.53
N VAL A 167 -3.94 -13.79 -7.10
CA VAL A 167 -4.47 -12.66 -7.86
C VAL A 167 -4.28 -11.35 -7.10
N ILE A 168 -4.33 -10.23 -7.82
CA ILE A 168 -4.42 -8.93 -7.18
C ILE A 168 -5.85 -8.74 -6.69
N LEU A 169 -6.03 -8.68 -5.38
CA LEU A 169 -7.32 -8.49 -4.73
C LEU A 169 -7.36 -7.15 -4.01
N SER A 170 -8.56 -6.64 -3.78
CA SER A 170 -8.77 -5.39 -3.07
C SER A 170 -10.16 -5.34 -2.45
N ASN A 171 -10.27 -4.66 -1.31
CA ASN A 171 -11.56 -4.21 -0.76
C ASN A 171 -11.70 -2.68 -0.78
N ALA A 172 -10.73 -1.97 -1.39
CA ALA A 172 -10.66 -0.52 -1.45
C ALA A 172 -10.64 0.02 -2.89
N ALA A 173 -9.60 -0.32 -3.66
CA ALA A 173 -9.53 -0.03 -5.10
C ALA A 173 -10.49 -0.92 -5.88
N SER A 174 -11.19 -0.34 -6.86
CA SER A 174 -12.20 -1.03 -7.68
C SER A 174 -11.60 -2.10 -8.61
N TYR A 175 -12.45 -3.03 -9.07
CA TYR A 175 -12.08 -4.00 -10.08
C TYR A 175 -11.52 -3.31 -11.35
N GLY A 176 -10.41 -3.83 -11.87
CA GLY A 176 -9.72 -3.27 -13.04
C GLY A 176 -8.78 -2.10 -12.73
N SER A 177 -8.81 -1.52 -11.53
CA SER A 177 -7.86 -0.47 -11.13
C SER A 177 -6.43 -0.98 -11.21
N THR A 178 -5.54 -0.17 -11.78
CA THR A 178 -4.12 -0.53 -11.87
C THR A 178 -3.43 -0.25 -10.54
N VAL A 179 -2.63 -1.21 -10.08
CA VAL A 179 -1.77 -1.08 -8.91
C VAL A 179 -0.35 -0.79 -9.38
N TYR A 180 0.25 0.26 -8.83
CA TYR A 180 1.60 0.70 -9.13
C TYR A 180 2.50 0.53 -7.90
N ALA A 181 3.75 0.16 -8.11
CA ALA A 181 4.78 0.36 -7.10
C ALA A 181 5.00 1.87 -6.91
N ILE A 182 5.40 2.30 -5.71
CA ILE A 182 6.07 3.61 -5.56
C ILE A 182 7.50 3.47 -6.07
N ASN A 183 7.98 4.47 -6.81
CA ASN A 183 9.31 4.45 -7.39
C ASN A 183 10.39 4.29 -6.29
N GLY A 184 11.30 3.34 -6.46
CA GLY A 184 12.32 2.98 -5.48
C GLY A 184 11.85 2.13 -4.29
N MET A 185 10.54 1.95 -4.08
CA MET A 185 9.99 1.41 -2.81
C MET A 185 8.89 0.36 -3.02
N GLY A 186 8.90 -0.36 -4.15
CA GLY A 186 7.82 -1.29 -4.51
C GLY A 186 7.61 -2.45 -3.53
N GLY A 187 8.62 -2.79 -2.72
CA GLY A 187 8.51 -3.73 -1.61
C GLY A 187 7.73 -3.18 -0.41
N THR A 188 7.69 -1.86 -0.22
CA THR A 188 7.15 -1.17 0.96
C THR A 188 5.82 -0.50 0.68
N LEU A 189 5.74 0.25 -0.42
CA LEU A 189 4.62 1.13 -0.74
C LEU A 189 4.10 0.84 -2.15
N VAL A 190 2.78 0.76 -2.26
CA VAL A 190 2.06 0.69 -3.53
C VAL A 190 1.01 1.78 -3.59
N ALA A 191 0.57 2.09 -4.80
CA ALA A 191 -0.49 3.04 -5.04
C ALA A 191 -1.53 2.51 -6.02
N ALA A 192 -2.78 2.86 -5.79
CA ALA A 192 -3.89 2.51 -6.67
C ALA A 192 -4.97 3.59 -6.61
N GLU A 193 -5.80 3.65 -7.65
CA GLU A 193 -6.95 4.55 -7.66
C GLU A 193 -8.07 4.02 -6.75
N VAL A 194 -8.49 4.86 -5.81
CA VAL A 194 -9.62 4.66 -4.91
C VAL A 194 -10.50 5.91 -5.01
N ASN A 195 -11.75 5.75 -5.44
CA ASN A 195 -12.71 6.86 -5.58
C ASN A 195 -12.17 8.05 -6.40
N GLY A 196 -11.54 7.78 -7.54
CA GLY A 196 -11.00 8.82 -8.44
C GLY A 196 -9.70 9.48 -7.97
N THR A 197 -9.11 9.01 -6.86
CA THR A 197 -7.87 9.55 -6.31
C THR A 197 -6.82 8.45 -6.15
N THR A 198 -5.56 8.74 -6.49
CA THR A 198 -4.47 7.77 -6.30
C THR A 198 -4.04 7.75 -4.84
N ARG A 199 -4.32 6.65 -4.13
CA ARG A 199 -4.03 6.47 -2.70
C ARG A 199 -2.80 5.59 -2.51
N VAL A 200 -2.08 5.83 -1.43
CA VAL A 200 -0.90 5.02 -1.03
C VAL A 200 -1.32 3.94 -0.04
N PHE A 201 -0.68 2.79 -0.15
CA PHE A 201 -0.82 1.66 0.75
C PHE A 201 0.56 1.22 1.21
N GLN A 202 0.72 0.97 2.50
CA GLN A 202 1.94 0.44 3.10
C GLN A 202 1.83 -1.07 3.30
N ARG A 203 2.92 -1.80 3.05
CA ARG A 203 2.96 -3.25 3.23
C ARG A 203 2.81 -3.61 4.72
N VAL A 204 1.99 -4.62 4.99
CA VAL A 204 1.65 -5.07 6.35
C VAL A 204 1.57 -6.60 6.40
N SER A 205 1.69 -7.16 7.62
CA SER A 205 1.21 -8.53 7.83
C SER A 205 -0.31 -8.56 7.90
N PHE A 206 -0.92 -9.56 7.27
CA PHE A 206 -2.36 -9.76 7.25
C PHE A 206 -2.68 -11.25 7.08
N ASN A 207 -3.62 -11.75 7.88
CA ASN A 207 -4.11 -13.13 7.81
C ASN A 207 -3.00 -14.20 7.84
N GLY A 208 -2.01 -14.02 8.72
CA GLY A 208 -0.86 -14.91 8.83
C GLY A 208 0.18 -14.79 7.70
N SER A 209 -0.11 -14.02 6.65
CA SER A 209 0.87 -13.64 5.62
C SER A 209 1.67 -12.43 6.08
N ALA A 210 2.99 -12.50 5.96
CA ALA A 210 3.92 -11.48 6.45
C ALA A 210 5.06 -11.31 5.43
N ILE A 211 6.09 -12.14 5.56
CA ILE A 211 7.17 -12.30 4.58
C ILE A 211 6.83 -13.36 3.54
N ARG A 212 7.43 -13.27 2.36
CA ARG A 212 7.30 -14.21 1.25
C ARG A 212 8.67 -14.79 0.92
N GLY A 213 8.79 -16.12 0.92
CA GLY A 213 10.06 -16.78 0.64
C GLY A 213 11.08 -16.49 1.73
N SER A 214 12.23 -15.93 1.35
CA SER A 214 13.37 -15.63 2.23
C SER A 214 13.58 -14.13 2.42
N GLU A 215 12.51 -13.33 2.32
CA GLU A 215 12.58 -11.87 2.55
C GLU A 215 13.07 -11.55 3.96
N ASP A 216 13.97 -10.57 4.05
CA ASP A 216 14.40 -9.95 5.30
C ASP A 216 13.64 -8.63 5.56
N LEU A 217 14.03 -7.88 6.60
CA LEU A 217 13.37 -6.62 6.92
C LEU A 217 13.55 -5.59 5.79
N SER A 218 14.74 -5.50 5.21
CA SER A 218 15.10 -4.59 4.12
C SER A 218 14.31 -4.85 2.84
N ASP A 219 14.01 -6.12 2.53
CA ASP A 219 13.13 -6.49 1.42
C ASP A 219 11.68 -6.00 1.64
N THR A 220 11.25 -5.89 2.89
CA THR A 220 9.90 -5.41 3.26
C THR A 220 9.85 -3.89 3.44
N LEU A 221 10.97 -3.26 3.81
CA LEU A 221 11.14 -1.84 4.05
C LEU A 221 12.25 -1.29 3.13
N GLN A 222 12.01 -1.33 1.83
CA GLN A 222 12.86 -0.74 0.78
C GLN A 222 12.79 0.79 0.82
N ILE A 223 13.31 1.41 1.87
CA ILE A 223 13.31 2.86 2.11
C ILE A 223 14.72 3.44 2.35
N ALA A 224 15.75 2.59 2.38
CA ALA A 224 17.14 3.04 2.49
C ALA A 224 17.50 4.04 1.38
N GLY A 225 18.25 5.08 1.74
CA GLY A 225 18.63 6.19 0.86
C GLY A 225 17.55 7.24 0.64
N HIS A 226 16.38 7.11 1.29
CA HIS A 226 15.26 8.04 1.16
C HIS A 226 14.83 8.66 2.49
N ILE A 227 15.51 8.36 3.60
CA ILE A 227 15.04 8.69 4.95
C ILE A 227 15.48 10.11 5.32
N VAL A 228 14.51 10.95 5.68
CA VAL A 228 14.74 12.35 6.07
C VAL A 228 14.68 12.53 7.59
N SER A 229 13.73 11.87 8.24
CA SER A 229 13.58 11.94 9.69
C SER A 229 12.90 10.70 10.25
N MET A 230 13.22 10.37 11.49
CA MET A 230 12.56 9.34 12.26
C MET A 230 12.02 9.93 13.57
N GLU A 231 10.80 9.56 13.94
CA GLU A 231 10.17 9.93 15.21
C GLU A 231 9.68 8.68 15.92
N LEU A 232 10.17 8.46 17.15
CA LEU A 232 9.71 7.40 18.03
C LEU A 232 8.84 8.00 19.12
N THR A 233 7.56 7.60 19.14
CA THR A 233 6.59 8.11 20.11
C THR A 233 7.05 7.84 21.55
N GLY A 234 7.18 8.91 22.33
CA GLY A 234 7.62 8.86 23.72
C GLY A 234 9.13 8.96 23.93
N THR A 235 9.94 8.87 22.87
CA THR A 235 11.40 9.00 22.94
C THR A 235 11.88 10.32 22.32
N GLY A 236 11.50 10.60 21.08
CA GLY A 236 11.90 11.84 20.39
C GLY A 236 12.02 11.69 18.88
N SER A 237 12.64 12.69 18.24
CA SER A 237 12.80 12.75 16.79
C SER A 237 14.27 12.98 16.41
N VAL A 238 14.74 12.24 15.41
CA VAL A 238 16.02 12.46 14.74
C VAL A 238 15.71 13.04 13.36
N THR A 239 16.28 14.21 13.04
CA THR A 239 16.03 14.93 11.79
C THR A 239 17.28 15.09 10.92
N ASP A 240 18.41 14.53 11.33
CA ASP A 240 19.59 14.43 10.49
C ASP A 240 19.47 13.17 9.62
N SER A 241 19.43 13.37 8.30
CA SER A 241 19.19 12.27 7.35
C SER A 241 20.30 11.22 7.39
N ALA A 242 21.57 11.63 7.57
CA ALA A 242 22.67 10.67 7.67
C ALA A 242 22.57 9.81 8.94
N ALA A 243 22.22 10.41 10.09
CA ALA A 243 21.95 9.67 11.31
C ALA A 243 20.74 8.74 11.16
N CYS A 244 19.67 9.16 10.48
CA CYS A 244 18.51 8.32 10.23
C CYS A 244 18.85 7.11 9.34
N GLU A 245 19.66 7.30 8.30
CA GLU A 245 20.12 6.21 7.45
C GLU A 245 21.03 5.23 8.21
N ALA A 246 21.88 5.73 9.11
CA ALA A 246 22.68 4.88 10.00
C ALA A 246 21.80 4.04 10.95
N LEU A 247 20.79 4.67 11.58
CA LEU A 247 19.81 3.97 12.42
C LEU A 247 19.04 2.91 11.61
N PHE A 248 18.65 3.24 10.38
CA PHE A 248 17.99 2.27 9.50
C PHE A 248 18.92 1.11 9.11
N ALA A 249 20.20 1.37 8.89
CA ALA A 249 21.18 0.33 8.62
C ALA A 249 21.32 -0.63 9.81
N THR A 250 21.39 -0.10 11.05
CA THR A 250 21.35 -0.93 12.26
C THR A 250 20.09 -1.78 12.32
N LEU A 251 18.94 -1.19 11.99
CA LEU A 251 17.67 -1.92 11.92
C LEU A 251 17.71 -3.04 10.87
N ALA A 252 18.22 -2.76 9.67
CA ALA A 252 18.34 -3.70 8.58
C ALA A 252 19.29 -4.87 8.90
N ASP A 253 20.41 -4.58 9.56
CA ASP A 253 21.48 -5.55 9.81
C ASP A 253 21.24 -6.40 11.08
N CYS A 254 20.62 -5.80 12.11
CA CYS A 254 20.46 -6.44 13.42
C CYS A 254 19.05 -7.02 13.65
N ALA A 255 18.04 -6.64 12.87
CA ALA A 255 16.69 -7.13 13.12
C ALA A 255 16.54 -8.64 12.90
N SER A 256 15.91 -9.29 13.88
CA SER A 256 15.58 -10.72 13.85
C SER A 256 14.07 -10.93 13.72
N TYR A 257 13.66 -11.72 12.73
CA TYR A 257 12.25 -12.06 12.54
C TYR A 257 11.77 -13.03 13.63
N GLU A 258 10.67 -12.70 14.30
CA GLU A 258 10.10 -13.56 15.34
C GLU A 258 8.82 -14.28 14.89
N SER A 259 7.89 -13.55 14.26
CA SER A 259 6.59 -14.11 13.89
C SER A 259 5.84 -13.27 12.86
N SER A 260 4.82 -13.85 12.24
CA SER A 260 3.90 -13.14 11.33
C SER A 260 2.83 -12.31 12.07
N GLY A 261 2.79 -12.40 13.41
CA GLY A 261 1.84 -11.67 14.23
C GLY A 261 2.08 -10.16 14.17
N SER A 262 1.01 -9.39 14.36
CA SER A 262 1.09 -7.94 14.52
C SER A 262 1.41 -7.59 15.98
N LEU A 263 2.21 -6.55 16.20
CA LEU A 263 2.40 -6.00 17.54
C LEU A 263 1.26 -5.03 17.88
N SER A 264 0.66 -5.25 19.05
CA SER A 264 -0.21 -4.27 19.71
C SER A 264 0.60 -3.49 20.74
N GLY A 265 0.97 -2.28 20.37
CA GLY A 265 1.69 -1.31 21.19
C GLY A 265 1.10 0.09 21.04
N LYS A 266 1.36 0.97 22.00
CA LYS A 266 0.98 2.39 21.91
C LYS A 266 2.08 3.25 21.28
N GLN A 267 3.31 2.72 21.18
CA GLN A 267 4.41 3.45 20.55
C GLN A 267 4.41 3.18 19.05
N THR A 268 4.84 4.17 18.30
CA THR A 268 5.02 4.07 16.86
C THR A 268 6.35 4.68 16.47
N LEU A 269 7.00 4.07 15.49
CA LEU A 269 8.11 4.66 14.75
C LEU A 269 7.54 5.21 13.45
N LEU A 270 7.62 6.52 13.29
CA LEU A 270 7.25 7.24 12.07
C LEU A 270 8.53 7.60 11.31
N ILE A 271 8.63 7.15 10.07
CA ILE A 271 9.77 7.40 9.18
C ILE A 271 9.28 8.26 8.02
N THR A 272 9.82 9.48 7.88
CA THR A 272 9.48 10.41 6.81
C THR A 272 10.51 10.32 5.69
N LEU A 273 10.02 10.31 4.45
CA LEU A 273 10.84 10.10 3.25
C LEU A 273 11.03 11.40 2.44
N ASP A 274 12.08 11.44 1.63
CA ASP A 274 12.47 12.55 0.75
C ASP A 274 11.40 12.93 -0.29
N ASN A 275 10.53 11.98 -0.63
CA ASN A 275 9.43 12.12 -1.57
C ASN A 275 8.12 12.62 -0.93
N GLY A 276 8.15 12.96 0.37
CA GLY A 276 7.01 13.46 1.14
C GLY A 276 6.04 12.38 1.63
N LEU A 277 6.34 11.10 1.41
CA LEU A 277 5.61 9.98 2.01
C LEU A 277 6.16 9.64 3.39
N ALA A 278 5.42 8.82 4.13
CA ALA A 278 5.86 8.30 5.41
C ALA A 278 5.49 6.83 5.57
N VAL A 279 6.29 6.13 6.38
CA VAL A 279 6.06 4.74 6.81
C VAL A 279 5.89 4.76 8.32
N GLN A 280 4.89 4.02 8.82
CA GLN A 280 4.66 3.88 10.25
C GLN A 280 4.76 2.42 10.67
N LEU A 281 5.54 2.15 11.71
CA LEU A 281 5.68 0.84 12.33
C LEU A 281 5.17 0.92 13.77
N ASN A 282 4.42 -0.08 14.23
CA ASN A 282 4.07 -0.17 15.65
C ASN A 282 5.28 -0.66 16.44
N VAL A 283 5.50 -0.10 17.61
CA VAL A 283 6.61 -0.45 18.48
C VAL A 283 6.08 -0.93 19.84
N LYS A 284 6.74 -1.96 20.38
CA LYS A 284 6.48 -2.43 21.74
C LYS A 284 7.75 -3.08 22.30
N ASN A 285 8.29 -2.50 23.37
CA ASN A 285 9.61 -2.87 23.88
C ASN A 285 10.62 -2.74 22.72
N ASP A 286 11.57 -3.66 22.63
CA ASP A 286 12.61 -3.67 21.59
C ASP A 286 12.16 -4.33 20.27
N LYS A 287 10.87 -4.18 19.93
CA LYS A 287 10.24 -4.85 18.79
C LYS A 287 9.41 -3.90 17.95
N LEU A 288 9.42 -4.15 16.65
CA LEU A 288 8.71 -3.37 15.63
C LEU A 288 7.81 -4.25 14.75
N SER A 289 6.69 -3.67 14.34
CA SER A 289 5.69 -4.28 13.47
C SER A 289 5.85 -3.75 12.06
N ALA A 290 6.49 -4.54 11.23
CA ALA A 290 6.52 -4.38 9.78
C ALA A 290 5.63 -5.46 9.16
N CYS A 291 6.12 -6.15 8.13
CA CYS A 291 5.54 -7.38 7.63
C CYS A 291 5.81 -8.54 8.62
N GLY A 292 5.20 -8.47 9.80
CA GLY A 292 5.49 -9.33 10.96
C GLY A 292 6.17 -8.58 12.10
N THR A 293 6.55 -9.34 13.12
CA THR A 293 7.23 -8.86 14.32
C THR A 293 8.73 -9.10 14.19
N TRP A 294 9.50 -8.04 14.40
CA TRP A 294 10.96 -8.06 14.37
C TRP A 294 11.51 -7.53 15.69
N SER A 295 12.54 -8.19 16.24
CA SER A 295 13.26 -7.72 17.42
C SER A 295 14.57 -7.08 17.01
N CYS A 296 14.87 -5.89 17.53
CA CYS A 296 16.14 -5.18 17.28
C CYS A 296 16.48 -4.25 18.46
N PRO A 297 16.99 -4.77 19.58
CA PRO A 297 17.41 -3.95 20.72
C PRO A 297 18.45 -2.89 20.36
N GLU A 298 19.39 -3.21 19.48
CA GLU A 298 20.48 -2.34 19.05
C GLU A 298 19.96 -1.03 18.46
N PHE A 299 18.91 -1.10 17.64
CA PHE A 299 18.28 0.08 17.07
C PHE A 299 17.71 1.01 18.14
N PHE A 300 17.05 0.47 19.18
CA PHE A 300 16.44 1.31 20.21
C PHE A 300 17.49 1.97 21.11
N GLU A 301 18.57 1.25 21.43
CA GLU A 301 19.72 1.81 22.15
C GLU A 301 20.39 2.94 21.35
N GLU A 302 20.63 2.73 20.05
CA GLU A 302 21.21 3.76 19.19
C GLU A 302 20.27 4.94 18.94
N PHE A 303 18.96 4.69 18.84
CA PHE A 303 17.97 5.76 18.67
C PHE A 303 17.93 6.67 19.89
N GLU A 304 17.91 6.10 21.10
CA GLU A 304 17.97 6.88 22.34
C GLU A 304 19.26 7.71 22.41
N ALA A 305 20.40 7.15 22.00
CA ALA A 305 21.66 7.89 21.94
C ALA A 305 21.63 9.03 20.91
N ALA A 306 20.95 8.86 19.77
CA ALA A 306 20.86 9.86 18.72
C ALA A 306 19.90 11.03 19.02
N VAL A 307 18.95 10.83 19.94
CA VAL A 307 18.00 11.88 20.36
C VAL A 307 18.60 12.81 21.43
N ASN A 308 19.56 12.31 22.22
CA ASN A 308 20.20 13.04 23.33
C ASN A 308 21.40 13.89 22.87
#